data_AF-A0A395JA44-F1
#
_entry.id   AF-A0A395JA44-F1
#
_cell.length_a   1.000
_cell.length_b   1.000
_cell.length_c   1.000
_cell.angle_alpha   90.00
_cell.angle_beta   90.00
_cell.angle_gamma   90.00
#
_symmetry.space_group_name_H-M   'P 1'
#
loop_
_entity.id
_entity.type
_entity.pdbx_description
1 polymer ?
#
loop_
_entity_poly.entity_id
_entity_poly.type
_entity_poly.pdbx_seq_one_letter_code
_entity_poly.pdbx_strand_id
1 'polypeptide(L)'
;MVQQAIREDADLFVVIGHVALDGPEYKAIYKALRQQNWDTPIQFFGGHSHIRSFAKYDSKAYGLQSGRYMETVGWMSIDGIKKDEKKTTPGKEVTSGVQDTDVEKHTSISFQRRYIDNNLYGYHFHTGLNDTTFQTEHGKNVSNSITKARKALNLDHNFGCAPRDLWMSRAEYPSKDSLFSWLGDEVMPDVVSHPDRKDIPTIAITNTGAMRFDIFKGAFTRDTTFIISPFVSKFVYLKDVPFTAAEKVITLLNSGGNIFLSSNLDLNNLAPPEHLSYKTDILAPSVPISDLPPLPNAQYPLFSSSSSSTNKPNLSLVIPPRTMVALMVMIRFIPLSLSTVYPIVLKLALISLLHIRTLKLSI
;
A
#
# COMPACT_ATOMS: atom_id res chain seq x y z
N MET A 1 34.46 3.86 7.74
CA MET A 1 33.35 4.82 7.94
C MET A 1 32.33 4.30 8.95
N VAL A 2 31.59 3.21 8.69
CA VAL A 2 30.55 2.69 9.63
C VAL A 2 31.13 2.29 11.00
N GLN A 3 32.25 1.57 11.03
CA GLN A 3 32.92 1.18 12.29
C GLN A 3 33.42 2.36 13.14
N GLN A 4 33.67 3.51 12.51
CA GLN A 4 34.10 4.72 13.21
C GLN A 4 32.89 5.43 13.82
N ALA A 5 31.82 5.59 13.03
CA ALA A 5 30.58 6.23 13.48
C ALA A 5 29.92 5.52 14.67
N ILE A 6 29.92 4.18 14.70
CA ILE A 6 29.33 3.42 15.83
C ILE A 6 30.19 3.44 17.09
N ARG A 7 31.38 4.07 17.07
CA ARG A 7 32.27 4.24 18.23
C ARG A 7 32.36 5.69 18.68
N GLU A 8 31.66 6.59 17.99
CA GLU A 8 31.57 7.99 18.41
C GLU A 8 30.77 8.08 19.71
N ASP A 9 31.18 9.00 20.57
CA ASP A 9 30.45 9.38 21.77
C ASP A 9 29.28 10.28 21.33
N ALA A 10 28.11 9.66 21.15
CA ALA A 10 26.92 10.32 20.63
C ALA A 10 25.83 10.38 21.70
N ASP A 11 25.10 11.50 21.73
CA ASP A 11 23.92 11.66 22.59
C ASP A 11 22.69 10.91 22.04
N LEU A 12 22.64 10.68 20.72
CA LEU A 12 21.57 9.99 20.00
C LEU A 12 22.10 9.44 18.68
N PHE A 13 21.80 8.18 18.38
CA PHE A 13 21.96 7.63 17.03
C PHE A 13 20.66 7.76 16.24
N VAL A 14 20.72 8.35 15.05
CA VAL A 14 19.60 8.39 14.10
C VAL A 14 19.94 7.52 12.90
N VAL A 15 19.13 6.50 12.64
CA VAL A 15 19.32 5.56 11.55
C VAL A 15 18.17 5.71 10.56
N ILE A 16 18.47 6.14 9.34
CA ILE A 16 17.50 6.34 8.27
C ILE A 16 17.75 5.32 7.17
N GLY A 17 16.68 4.71 6.67
CA GLY A 17 16.78 3.70 5.62
C GLY A 17 15.43 3.29 5.06
N HIS A 18 15.44 2.82 3.82
CA HIS A 18 14.26 2.30 3.14
C HIS A 18 14.07 0.82 3.47
N VAL A 19 13.80 0.53 4.74
CA VAL A 19 13.71 -0.83 5.29
C VAL A 19 12.50 -0.90 6.22
N ALA A 20 11.78 -2.03 6.21
CA ALA A 20 10.72 -2.29 7.17
C ALA A 20 11.29 -2.39 8.59
N LEU A 21 10.59 -1.83 9.59
CA LEU A 21 11.13 -1.72 10.95
C LEU A 21 11.40 -3.07 11.63
N ASP A 22 10.65 -4.11 11.28
CA ASP A 22 10.81 -5.46 11.82
C ASP A 22 11.73 -6.35 10.96
N GLY A 23 12.33 -5.79 9.91
CA GLY A 23 13.23 -6.47 8.99
C GLY A 23 14.54 -6.94 9.63
N PRO A 24 15.17 -7.99 9.07
CA PRO A 24 16.45 -8.51 9.57
C PRO A 24 17.58 -7.47 9.52
N GLU A 25 17.54 -6.52 8.59
CA GLU A 25 18.57 -5.49 8.39
C GLU A 25 18.61 -4.51 9.56
N TYR A 26 17.46 -3.97 9.97
CA TYR A 26 17.39 -3.07 11.13
C TYR A 26 17.67 -3.80 12.44
N LYS A 27 17.27 -5.07 12.56
CA LYS A 27 17.68 -5.93 13.69
C LYS A 27 19.20 -6.12 13.74
N ALA A 28 19.87 -6.27 12.60
CA ALA A 28 21.33 -6.41 12.54
C ALA A 28 22.03 -5.09 12.93
N ILE A 29 21.57 -3.95 12.41
CA ILE A 29 22.10 -2.62 12.76
C ILE A 29 21.91 -2.34 14.25
N TYR A 30 20.72 -2.60 14.78
CA TYR A 30 20.41 -2.47 16.20
C TYR A 30 21.38 -3.28 17.07
N LYS A 31 21.60 -4.56 16.73
CA LYS A 31 22.56 -5.41 17.46
C LYS A 31 23.98 -4.86 17.40
N ALA A 32 24.44 -4.43 16.24
CA ALA A 32 25.78 -3.87 16.07
C ALA A 32 25.98 -2.58 16.88
N LEU A 33 24.99 -1.68 16.88
CA LEU A 33 25.01 -0.46 17.70
C LEU A 33 25.04 -0.79 19.19
N ARG A 34 24.19 -1.71 19.66
CA ARG A 34 24.14 -2.08 21.08
C ARG A 34 25.40 -2.79 21.58
N GLN A 35 26.10 -3.51 20.70
CA GLN A 35 27.39 -4.13 21.04
C GLN A 35 28.51 -3.11 21.27
N GLN A 36 28.44 -1.92 20.68
CA GLN A 36 29.45 -0.86 20.83
C GLN A 36 29.00 0.25 21.78
N ASN A 37 27.73 0.63 21.71
CA ASN A 37 27.07 1.69 22.47
C ASN A 37 25.81 1.13 23.16
N TRP A 38 26.02 0.61 24.36
CA TRP A 38 25.00 -0.14 25.09
C TRP A 38 23.85 0.75 25.60
N ASP A 39 24.11 2.01 25.96
CA ASP A 39 23.11 2.88 26.61
C ASP A 39 22.58 4.04 25.75
N THR A 40 23.28 4.41 24.68
CA THR A 40 22.93 5.59 23.86
C THR A 40 21.56 5.41 23.20
N PRO A 41 20.65 6.39 23.26
CA PRO A 41 19.38 6.33 22.54
C PRO A 41 19.53 6.08 21.04
N ILE A 42 18.60 5.34 20.44
CA ILE A 42 18.60 5.04 19.00
C ILE A 42 17.21 5.31 18.40
N GLN A 43 17.15 6.13 17.36
CA GLN A 43 15.94 6.38 16.59
C GLN A 43 16.09 5.87 15.15
N PHE A 44 15.23 4.92 14.76
CA PHE A 44 15.14 4.43 13.39
C PHE A 44 14.02 5.14 12.62
N PHE A 45 14.28 5.47 11.35
CA PHE A 45 13.25 5.87 10.39
C PHE A 45 13.22 4.85 9.26
N GLY A 46 12.12 4.10 9.19
CA GLY A 46 11.91 3.01 8.24
C GLY A 46 11.02 3.39 7.07
N GLY A 47 10.82 2.43 6.16
CA GLY A 47 10.06 2.58 4.93
C GLY A 47 9.77 1.23 4.29
N HIS A 48 9.70 1.22 2.96
CA HIS A 48 9.49 0.03 2.12
C HIS A 48 8.11 -0.63 2.22
N SER A 49 7.68 -1.11 3.39
CA SER A 49 6.43 -1.86 3.53
C SER A 49 5.15 -1.00 3.51
N HIS A 50 5.25 0.29 3.18
CA HIS A 50 4.09 1.16 2.88
C HIS A 50 3.07 1.37 4.02
N ILE A 51 3.38 0.96 5.26
CA ILE A 51 2.47 1.07 6.42
C ILE A 51 2.86 2.16 7.43
N ARG A 52 1.90 2.60 8.24
CA ARG A 52 2.16 3.33 9.48
C ARG A 52 2.62 2.31 10.53
N SER A 53 3.88 2.38 10.98
CA SER A 53 4.44 1.41 11.92
C SER A 53 5.35 2.04 12.96
N PHE A 54 5.29 1.48 14.17
CA PHE A 54 6.13 1.88 15.29
C PHE A 54 6.71 0.64 15.96
N ALA A 55 8.03 0.55 16.04
CA ALA A 55 8.74 -0.59 16.61
C ALA A 55 9.52 -0.18 17.85
N LYS A 56 9.45 -1.00 18.90
CA LYS A 56 10.32 -0.90 20.07
C LYS A 56 11.39 -1.97 19.97
N TYR A 57 12.66 -1.58 20.02
CA TYR A 57 13.79 -2.50 20.08
C TYR A 57 14.23 -2.74 21.52
N ASP A 58 14.29 -1.67 22.33
CA ASP A 58 14.48 -1.75 23.79
C ASP A 58 13.92 -0.50 24.50
N SER A 59 14.31 -0.23 25.74
CA SER A 59 13.83 0.93 26.51
C SER A 59 14.28 2.28 25.94
N LYS A 60 15.35 2.34 25.16
CA LYS A 60 15.95 3.57 24.60
C LYS A 60 16.10 3.52 23.07
N ALA A 61 15.55 2.51 22.40
CA ALA A 61 15.62 2.35 20.95
C ALA A 61 14.25 2.09 20.34
N TYR A 62 13.84 2.97 19.42
CA TYR A 62 12.54 2.92 18.75
C TYR A 62 12.66 3.21 17.26
N GLY A 63 11.67 2.81 16.48
CA GLY A 63 11.59 3.06 15.05
C GLY A 63 10.22 3.59 14.63
N LEU A 64 10.19 4.51 13.66
CA LEU A 64 8.99 5.07 13.06
C LEU A 64 8.99 4.84 11.54
N GLN A 65 7.84 4.44 10.99
CA GLN A 65 7.60 4.32 9.56
C GLN A 65 6.29 5.03 9.19
N SER A 66 6.34 5.87 8.17
CA SER A 66 5.34 6.91 7.91
C SER A 66 4.43 6.63 6.72
N GLY A 67 3.97 5.38 6.54
CA GLY A 67 2.99 5.05 5.50
C GLY A 67 3.53 5.15 4.08
N ARG A 68 2.69 5.66 3.16
CA ARG A 68 2.95 5.73 1.72
C ARG A 68 2.29 6.93 1.07
N TYR A 69 2.66 7.19 -0.18
CA TYR A 69 1.94 8.04 -1.16
C TYR A 69 1.54 9.44 -0.68
N MET A 70 2.34 10.03 0.21
CA MET A 70 2.01 11.30 0.84
C MET A 70 0.65 11.28 1.55
N GLU A 71 0.19 10.15 2.06
CA GLU A 71 -1.03 10.07 2.88
C GLU A 71 -0.74 10.44 4.34
N THR A 72 0.52 10.31 4.77
CA THR A 72 0.92 10.40 6.18
C THR A 72 2.21 11.19 6.35
N VAL A 73 2.22 12.10 7.32
CA VAL A 73 3.42 12.68 7.91
C VAL A 73 3.65 12.04 9.27
N GLY A 74 4.78 11.34 9.42
CA GLY A 74 5.19 10.79 10.71
C GLY A 74 5.83 11.86 11.58
N TRP A 75 5.41 11.95 12.83
CA TRP A 75 5.95 12.86 13.83
C TRP A 75 6.47 12.08 15.03
N MET A 76 7.62 12.51 15.57
CA MET A 76 8.22 11.94 16.76
C MET A 76 8.97 12.99 17.58
N SER A 77 8.86 12.91 18.91
CA SER A 77 9.67 13.68 19.85
C SER A 77 10.37 12.73 20.83
N ILE A 78 11.58 13.13 21.22
CA ILE A 78 12.41 12.41 22.18
C ILE A 78 12.86 13.40 23.25
N ASP A 79 12.43 13.18 24.48
CA ASP A 79 12.76 14.02 25.63
C ASP A 79 13.75 13.32 26.55
N GLY A 80 14.63 14.07 27.21
CA GLY A 80 15.60 13.53 28.15
C GLY A 80 16.91 13.04 27.52
N ILE A 81 17.22 13.46 26.29
CA ILE A 81 18.57 13.31 25.72
C ILE A 81 19.53 14.14 26.59
N LYS A 82 20.52 13.48 27.19
CA LYS A 82 21.54 14.14 28.00
C LYS A 82 22.24 15.17 27.12
N LYS A 83 22.38 16.41 27.62
CA LYS A 83 23.31 17.38 27.04
C LYS A 83 24.57 17.28 27.88
N ASP A 84 25.71 17.01 27.25
CA ASP A 84 26.98 17.07 27.95
C ASP A 84 27.17 18.44 28.61
N GLU A 85 27.20 18.47 29.95
CA GLU A 85 27.58 19.66 30.73
C GLU A 85 29.09 19.97 30.62
N LYS A 86 29.84 19.23 29.80
CA LYS A 86 31.31 19.35 29.66
C LYS A 86 31.80 20.52 28.80
N LYS A 87 31.00 21.58 28.61
CA LYS A 87 31.44 22.82 27.94
C LYS A 87 31.03 24.12 28.65
N THR A 88 30.97 24.12 29.98
CA THR A 88 30.88 25.36 30.76
C THR A 88 31.92 25.39 31.89
N THR A 89 33.07 25.99 31.58
CA THR A 89 34.03 26.73 32.43
C THR A 89 34.60 26.08 33.71
N PRO A 90 35.95 25.96 33.85
CA PRO A 90 36.57 25.61 35.13
C PRO A 90 36.57 26.82 36.06
N GLY A 91 35.94 26.69 37.23
CA GLY A 91 36.12 27.63 38.33
C GLY A 91 34.84 27.96 39.10
N LYS A 92 34.38 27.03 39.93
CA LYS A 92 33.88 27.39 41.25
C LYS A 92 33.96 26.20 42.20
N GLU A 93 34.54 26.49 43.36
CA GLU A 93 34.95 25.55 44.39
C GLU A 93 33.80 24.75 44.98
N VAL A 94 34.17 23.52 45.35
CA VAL A 94 33.41 22.57 46.15
C VAL A 94 33.19 23.15 47.55
N THR A 95 31.94 23.29 47.98
CA THR A 95 31.60 23.25 49.41
C THR A 95 30.75 22.02 49.67
N SER A 96 31.36 21.08 50.39
CA SER A 96 30.75 19.86 50.91
C SER A 96 29.59 20.20 51.84
N GLY A 97 28.44 19.55 51.67
CA GLY A 97 27.35 19.64 52.63
C GLY A 97 26.15 18.76 52.30
N VAL A 98 25.97 17.74 53.14
CA VAL A 98 24.74 16.99 53.44
C VAL A 98 24.41 15.80 52.53
N GLN A 99 24.37 14.64 53.19
CA GLN A 99 23.80 13.39 52.71
C GLN A 99 22.31 13.59 52.39
N ASP A 100 21.93 13.32 51.15
CA ASP A 100 20.57 12.93 50.84
C ASP A 100 20.60 11.64 50.02
N THR A 101 19.81 10.67 50.47
CA THR A 101 19.63 9.37 49.83
C THR A 101 18.75 9.52 48.59
N ASP A 102 19.27 10.18 47.56
CA ASP A 102 18.64 10.20 46.25
C ASP A 102 19.15 9.02 45.45
N VAL A 103 18.32 7.99 45.37
CA VAL A 103 18.37 7.01 44.27
C VAL A 103 18.52 7.81 42.99
N GLU A 104 19.67 7.68 42.33
CA GLU A 104 19.97 8.36 41.07
C GLU A 104 18.76 8.26 40.15
N LYS A 105 18.01 9.35 40.04
CA LYS A 105 16.89 9.46 39.15
C LYS A 105 17.48 9.55 37.76
N HIS A 106 17.88 8.41 37.20
CA HIS A 106 18.21 8.28 35.79
C HIS A 106 17.09 9.02 35.04
N THR A 107 17.44 10.13 34.42
CA THR A 107 16.51 10.91 33.62
C THR A 107 15.91 9.97 32.58
N SER A 108 14.67 9.55 32.80
CA SER A 108 14.04 8.53 31.97
C SER A 108 13.77 9.15 30.61
N ILE A 109 14.50 8.71 29.59
CA ILE A 109 14.23 9.13 28.21
C ILE A 109 12.80 8.73 27.83
N SER A 110 12.09 9.64 27.16
CA SER A 110 10.70 9.41 26.76
C SER A 110 10.52 9.67 25.28
N PHE A 111 9.64 8.89 24.65
CA PHE A 111 9.39 8.92 23.21
C PHE A 111 7.90 9.15 22.98
N GLN A 112 7.56 10.15 22.17
CA GLN A 112 6.18 10.39 21.73
C GLN A 112 6.11 10.34 20.21
N ARG A 113 5.02 9.80 19.66
CA ARG A 113 4.84 9.67 18.21
C ARG A 113 3.41 9.91 17.76
N ARG A 114 3.25 10.47 16.57
CA ARG A 114 1.94 10.66 15.89
C ARG A 114 2.06 10.37 14.40
N TYR A 115 0.96 9.95 13.80
CA TYR A 115 0.78 9.93 12.35
C TYR A 115 -0.24 11.00 12.01
N ILE A 116 0.18 11.96 11.21
CA ILE A 116 -0.63 13.10 10.81
C ILE A 116 -1.10 12.83 9.37
N ASP A 117 -2.41 12.87 9.14
CA ASP A 117 -2.94 12.76 7.79
C ASP A 117 -2.49 13.98 6.98
N ASN A 118 -2.02 13.77 5.75
CA ASN A 118 -1.52 14.86 4.90
C ASN A 118 -2.69 15.66 4.30
N ASN A 119 -3.28 16.54 5.11
CA ASN A 119 -4.32 17.47 4.69
C ASN A 119 -4.23 18.77 5.51
N LEU A 120 -4.85 19.84 4.98
CA LEU A 120 -4.81 21.15 5.61
C LEU A 120 -5.49 21.16 7.00
N TYR A 121 -6.53 20.36 7.23
CA TYR A 121 -7.18 20.29 8.55
C TYR A 121 -6.24 19.79 9.63
N GLY A 122 -5.49 18.71 9.35
CA GLY A 122 -4.47 18.18 10.26
C GLY A 122 -3.34 19.18 10.49
N TYR A 123 -2.91 19.88 9.44
CA TYR A 123 -1.86 20.89 9.57
C TYR A 123 -2.30 22.11 10.35
N HIS A 124 -3.47 22.67 10.08
CA HIS A 124 -4.06 23.79 10.82
C HIS A 124 -4.17 23.48 12.31
N PHE A 125 -4.68 22.28 12.64
CA PHE A 125 -4.77 21.82 14.02
C PHE A 125 -3.40 21.80 14.72
N HIS A 126 -2.38 21.25 14.08
CA HIS A 126 -1.06 21.09 14.70
C HIS A 126 -0.22 22.36 14.72
N THR A 127 -0.43 23.30 13.81
CA THR A 127 0.26 24.60 13.83
C THR A 127 -0.49 25.67 14.61
N GLY A 128 -1.77 25.45 14.95
CA GLY A 128 -2.64 26.48 15.52
C GLY A 128 -2.95 27.63 14.55
N LEU A 129 -2.78 27.39 13.24
CA LEU A 129 -3.03 28.36 12.18
C LEU A 129 -4.31 27.99 11.43
N ASN A 130 -4.82 28.90 10.61
CA ASN A 130 -6.04 28.70 9.83
C ASN A 130 -5.79 28.99 8.34
N ASP A 131 -6.84 28.86 7.53
CA ASP A 131 -6.77 29.01 6.07
C ASP A 131 -6.10 30.32 5.60
N THR A 132 -6.19 31.41 6.37
CA THR A 132 -5.61 32.71 6.01
C THR A 132 -4.21 32.92 6.55
N THR A 133 -3.82 32.23 7.63
CA THR A 133 -2.52 32.42 8.30
C THR A 133 -1.53 31.26 8.10
N PHE A 134 -2.00 30.11 7.65
CA PHE A 134 -1.17 28.92 7.45
C PHE A 134 -0.26 29.02 6.21
N GLN A 135 -0.77 29.67 5.15
CA GLN A 135 -0.04 29.73 3.89
C GLN A 135 1.18 30.64 3.98
N THR A 136 2.33 30.13 3.55
CA THR A 136 3.54 30.94 3.35
C THR A 136 3.73 31.26 1.87
N GLU A 137 4.40 32.36 1.56
CA GLU A 137 4.75 32.72 0.18
C GLU A 137 5.58 31.62 -0.51
N HIS A 138 6.51 31.00 0.23
CA HIS A 138 7.26 29.85 -0.27
C HIS A 138 6.34 28.66 -0.61
N GLY A 139 5.41 28.30 0.28
CA GLY A 139 4.44 27.22 0.05
C GLY A 139 3.56 27.46 -1.17
N LYS A 140 3.04 28.68 -1.35
CA LYS A 140 2.28 29.06 -2.55
C LYS A 140 3.12 28.93 -3.82
N ASN A 141 4.38 29.35 -3.79
CA ASN A 141 5.29 29.24 -4.93
C ASN A 141 5.59 27.78 -5.31
N VAL A 142 5.74 26.90 -4.33
CA VAL A 142 5.87 25.45 -4.56
C VAL A 142 4.60 24.88 -5.19
N SER A 143 3.42 25.20 -4.65
CA SER A 143 2.13 24.77 -5.22
C SER A 143 1.96 25.24 -6.67
N ASN A 144 2.29 26.50 -6.96
CA ASN A 144 2.26 27.03 -8.32
C ASN A 144 3.22 26.30 -9.26
N SER A 145 4.41 25.92 -8.76
CA SER A 145 5.41 25.18 -9.54
C SER A 145 4.93 23.76 -9.86
N ILE A 146 4.30 23.08 -8.91
CA ILE A 146 3.67 21.77 -9.11
C ILE A 146 2.57 21.86 -10.18
N THR A 147 1.67 22.85 -10.06
CA THR A 147 0.59 23.06 -11.05
C THR A 147 1.14 23.31 -12.46
N LYS A 148 2.19 24.13 -12.59
CA LYS A 148 2.86 24.37 -13.88
C LYS A 148 3.47 23.07 -14.45
N ALA A 149 4.13 22.27 -13.62
CA ALA A 149 4.71 21.00 -14.03
C ALA A 149 3.63 20.00 -14.50
N ARG A 150 2.53 19.85 -13.74
CA ARG A 150 1.40 18.99 -14.13
C ARG A 150 0.85 19.37 -15.51
N LYS A 151 0.66 20.67 -15.75
CA LYS A 151 0.19 21.20 -17.04
C LYS A 151 1.19 20.93 -18.16
N ALA A 152 2.48 21.18 -17.94
CA ALA A 152 3.54 20.95 -18.94
C ALA A 152 3.65 19.47 -19.35
N LEU A 153 3.44 18.55 -18.40
CA LEU A 153 3.43 17.10 -18.63
C LEU A 153 2.08 16.58 -19.16
N ASN A 154 1.07 17.45 -19.23
CA ASN A 154 -0.29 17.14 -19.64
C ASN A 154 -0.90 15.97 -18.84
N LEU A 155 -0.68 15.97 -17.51
CA LEU A 155 -1.13 14.89 -16.61
C LEU A 155 -2.66 14.83 -16.49
N ASP A 156 -3.35 15.94 -16.69
CA ASP A 156 -4.81 16.04 -16.62
C ASP A 156 -5.49 15.70 -17.97
N HIS A 157 -4.75 15.20 -18.96
CA HIS A 157 -5.33 14.71 -20.22
C HIS A 157 -6.29 13.55 -19.94
N ASN A 158 -7.56 13.74 -20.24
CA ASN A 158 -8.62 12.77 -19.97
C ASN A 158 -8.73 11.73 -21.09
N PHE A 159 -8.65 10.44 -20.73
CA PHE A 159 -8.88 9.33 -21.66
C PHE A 159 -10.32 8.82 -21.64
N GLY A 160 -11.06 9.08 -20.56
CA GLY A 160 -12.42 8.58 -20.40
C GLY A 160 -12.86 8.59 -18.93
N CYS A 161 -13.89 7.81 -18.60
CA CYS A 161 -14.38 7.70 -17.24
C CYS A 161 -14.51 6.24 -16.80
N ALA A 162 -13.98 5.91 -15.62
CA ALA A 162 -14.29 4.66 -14.96
C ALA A 162 -15.75 4.68 -14.45
N PRO A 163 -16.59 3.68 -14.79
CA PRO A 163 -18.01 3.70 -14.46
C PRO A 163 -18.28 3.41 -12.97
N ARG A 164 -17.31 2.84 -12.26
CA ARG A 164 -17.38 2.43 -10.85
C ARG A 164 -15.99 2.39 -10.24
N ASP A 165 -15.94 2.33 -8.91
CA ASP A 165 -14.70 2.09 -8.19
C ASP A 165 -14.25 0.63 -8.37
N LEU A 166 -12.94 0.43 -8.52
CA LEU A 166 -12.30 -0.88 -8.58
C LEU A 166 -11.20 -0.93 -7.54
N TRP A 167 -11.35 -1.85 -6.58
CA TRP A 167 -10.54 -1.91 -5.39
C TRP A 167 -9.46 -2.97 -5.49
N MET A 168 -8.24 -2.61 -5.09
CA MET A 168 -7.14 -3.56 -4.95
C MET A 168 -7.33 -4.48 -3.74
N SER A 169 -7.73 -3.92 -2.59
CA SER A 169 -7.72 -4.62 -1.29
C SER A 169 -8.95 -4.34 -0.41
N ARG A 170 -9.98 -3.67 -0.96
CA ARG A 170 -11.23 -3.33 -0.26
C ARG A 170 -12.44 -4.12 -0.77
N ALA A 171 -12.23 -4.95 -1.78
CA ALA A 171 -13.24 -5.86 -2.33
C ALA A 171 -12.61 -7.23 -2.48
N GLU A 172 -13.33 -8.26 -2.02
CA GLU A 172 -12.88 -9.64 -2.12
C GLU A 172 -12.73 -10.04 -3.60
N TYR A 173 -11.66 -10.75 -3.94
CA TYR A 173 -11.53 -11.39 -5.24
C TYR A 173 -12.27 -12.74 -5.24
N PRO A 174 -13.05 -13.11 -6.28
CA PRO A 174 -13.19 -12.45 -7.58
C PRO A 174 -14.50 -11.63 -7.71
N SER A 175 -14.83 -10.78 -6.74
CA SER A 175 -16.02 -9.92 -6.88
C SER A 175 -15.87 -8.96 -8.07
N LYS A 176 -17.00 -8.49 -8.59
CA LYS A 176 -17.02 -7.50 -9.67
C LYS A 176 -16.20 -6.26 -9.31
N ASP A 177 -16.25 -5.82 -8.05
CA ASP A 177 -15.61 -4.57 -7.57
C ASP A 177 -14.12 -4.73 -7.27
N SER A 178 -13.57 -5.94 -7.46
CA SER A 178 -12.12 -6.17 -7.41
C SER A 178 -11.44 -5.69 -8.69
N LEU A 179 -10.39 -4.90 -8.53
CA LEU A 179 -9.51 -4.47 -9.62
C LEU A 179 -8.90 -5.66 -10.36
N PHE A 180 -8.60 -6.75 -9.65
CA PHE A 180 -7.96 -7.92 -10.24
C PHE A 180 -8.94 -8.77 -11.06
N SER A 181 -10.23 -8.82 -10.68
CA SER A 181 -11.28 -9.40 -11.52
C SER A 181 -11.43 -8.61 -12.81
N TRP A 182 -11.57 -7.28 -12.71
CA TRP A 182 -11.67 -6.41 -13.89
C TRP A 182 -10.45 -6.53 -14.82
N LEU A 183 -9.25 -6.50 -14.25
CA LEU A 183 -8.01 -6.69 -15.00
C LEU A 183 -8.03 -8.04 -15.73
N GLY A 184 -8.43 -9.10 -15.03
CA GLY A 184 -8.43 -10.44 -15.57
C GLY A 184 -9.49 -10.68 -16.65
N ASP A 185 -10.71 -10.24 -16.40
CA ASP A 185 -11.87 -10.59 -17.23
C ASP A 185 -12.07 -9.62 -18.41
N GLU A 186 -11.70 -8.34 -18.25
CA GLU A 186 -12.00 -7.29 -19.23
C GLU A 186 -10.74 -6.76 -19.95
N VAL A 187 -9.61 -6.62 -19.25
CA VAL A 187 -8.42 -5.94 -19.83
C VAL A 187 -7.42 -6.92 -20.43
N MET A 188 -7.03 -7.94 -19.68
CA MET A 188 -6.02 -8.91 -20.09
C MET A 188 -6.35 -9.64 -21.40
N PRO A 189 -7.61 -10.04 -21.69
CA PRO A 189 -7.98 -10.66 -22.96
C PRO A 189 -7.62 -9.81 -24.17
N ASP A 190 -7.82 -8.49 -24.09
CA ASP A 190 -7.52 -7.55 -25.17
C ASP A 190 -6.01 -7.29 -25.30
N VAL A 191 -5.29 -7.26 -24.17
CA VAL A 191 -3.86 -6.92 -24.13
C VAL A 191 -2.96 -8.05 -24.64
N VAL A 192 -3.27 -9.30 -24.31
CA VAL A 192 -2.37 -10.45 -24.59
C VAL A 192 -2.80 -11.28 -25.81
N SER A 193 -3.89 -10.88 -26.48
CA SER A 193 -4.34 -11.52 -27.72
C SER A 193 -3.35 -11.28 -28.86
N HIS A 194 -2.80 -12.36 -29.42
CA HIS A 194 -1.90 -12.30 -30.57
C HIS A 194 -2.66 -12.61 -31.87
N PRO A 195 -2.61 -11.76 -32.90
CA PRO A 195 -3.40 -11.94 -34.12
C PRO A 195 -3.21 -13.29 -34.81
N ASP A 196 -1.98 -13.79 -34.87
CA ASP A 196 -1.64 -15.07 -35.49
C ASP A 196 -2.01 -16.31 -34.64
N ARG A 197 -2.51 -16.10 -33.42
CA ARG A 197 -2.83 -17.17 -32.45
C ARG A 197 -4.19 -16.96 -31.81
N LYS A 198 -5.10 -16.25 -32.48
CA LYS A 198 -6.46 -15.95 -31.99
C LYS A 198 -7.24 -17.21 -31.59
N ASP A 199 -7.03 -18.32 -32.30
CA ASP A 199 -7.73 -19.58 -32.05
C ASP A 199 -7.01 -20.50 -31.04
N ILE A 200 -5.90 -20.05 -30.45
CA ILE A 200 -5.10 -20.85 -29.52
C ILE A 200 -5.35 -20.39 -28.08
N PRO A 201 -5.79 -21.30 -27.18
CA PRO A 201 -5.96 -20.98 -25.77
C PRO A 201 -4.68 -20.39 -25.17
N THR A 202 -4.82 -19.26 -24.48
CA THR A 202 -3.70 -18.52 -23.91
C THR A 202 -3.89 -18.38 -22.41
N ILE A 203 -2.83 -18.65 -21.65
CA ILE A 203 -2.78 -18.36 -20.22
C ILE A 203 -1.87 -17.15 -20.03
N ALA A 204 -2.41 -16.08 -19.47
CA ALA A 204 -1.66 -14.89 -19.11
C ALA A 204 -1.49 -14.82 -17.59
N ILE A 205 -0.28 -14.48 -17.15
CA ILE A 205 0.06 -14.38 -15.73
C ILE A 205 0.74 -13.02 -15.50
N THR A 206 0.29 -12.30 -14.49
CA THR A 206 0.91 -11.07 -14.01
C THR A 206 0.92 -11.04 -12.49
N ASN A 207 1.87 -10.34 -11.87
CA ASN A 207 1.91 -10.22 -10.42
C ASN A 207 0.97 -9.11 -9.93
N THR A 208 0.38 -9.27 -8.74
CA THR A 208 -0.56 -8.29 -8.19
C THR A 208 0.11 -6.97 -7.85
N GLY A 209 1.41 -6.99 -7.52
CA GLY A 209 2.24 -5.81 -7.28
C GLY A 209 2.45 -4.92 -8.51
N ALA A 210 2.05 -5.37 -9.72
CA ALA A 210 2.02 -4.54 -10.92
C ALA A 210 1.00 -3.40 -10.82
N MET A 211 -0.08 -3.62 -10.07
CA MET A 211 -1.08 -2.61 -9.76
C MET A 211 -0.71 -1.90 -8.46
N ARG A 212 -0.78 -0.57 -8.42
CA ARG A 212 -0.26 0.25 -7.31
C ARG A 212 -1.30 1.08 -6.58
N PHE A 213 -2.47 1.26 -7.18
CA PHE A 213 -3.58 2.00 -6.59
C PHE A 213 -4.95 1.54 -7.11
N ASP A 214 -5.99 1.91 -6.36
CA ASP A 214 -7.39 1.72 -6.73
C ASP A 214 -7.74 2.55 -7.98
N ILE A 215 -8.76 2.13 -8.74
CA ILE A 215 -9.37 2.97 -9.79
C ILE A 215 -10.65 3.56 -9.23
N PHE A 216 -10.70 4.87 -9.08
CA PHE A 216 -11.92 5.54 -8.64
C PHE A 216 -12.86 5.81 -9.81
N LYS A 217 -14.16 5.73 -9.54
CA LYS A 217 -15.22 6.18 -10.42
C LYS A 217 -15.00 7.63 -10.82
N GLY A 218 -15.12 7.92 -12.11
CA GLY A 218 -14.94 9.27 -12.65
C GLY A 218 -13.80 9.34 -13.64
N ALA A 219 -13.22 10.53 -13.81
CA ALA A 219 -12.24 10.80 -14.85
C ALA A 219 -10.99 9.92 -14.73
N PHE A 220 -10.57 9.35 -15.85
CA PHE A 220 -9.35 8.56 -15.98
C PHE A 220 -8.37 9.33 -16.84
N THR A 221 -7.33 9.88 -16.22
CA THR A 221 -6.38 10.77 -16.89
C THR A 221 -5.04 10.11 -17.15
N ARG A 222 -4.13 10.82 -17.83
CA ARG A 222 -2.73 10.42 -17.95
C ARG A 222 -2.08 10.20 -16.58
N ASP A 223 -2.35 11.04 -15.60
CA ASP A 223 -1.86 10.84 -14.23
C ASP A 223 -2.35 9.51 -13.65
N THR A 224 -3.64 9.20 -13.85
CA THR A 224 -4.26 7.96 -13.40
C THR A 224 -3.54 6.73 -13.95
N THR A 225 -3.05 6.75 -15.20
CA THR A 225 -2.26 5.63 -15.74
C THR A 225 -0.99 5.34 -14.94
N PHE A 226 -0.28 6.39 -14.51
CA PHE A 226 0.96 6.25 -13.74
C PHE A 226 0.68 5.90 -12.28
N ILE A 227 -0.42 6.39 -11.71
CA ILE A 227 -0.86 6.05 -10.36
C ILE A 227 -1.19 4.55 -10.25
N ILE A 228 -1.85 3.98 -11.26
CA ILE A 228 -2.34 2.60 -11.21
C ILE A 228 -1.29 1.60 -11.66
N SER A 229 -0.64 1.80 -12.82
CA SER A 229 0.30 0.85 -13.43
C SER A 229 1.53 1.58 -13.98
N PRO A 230 2.48 1.96 -13.11
CA PRO A 230 3.64 2.76 -13.49
C PRO A 230 4.73 1.96 -14.23
N PHE A 231 4.65 0.63 -14.27
CA PHE A 231 5.71 -0.19 -14.83
C PHE A 231 5.54 -0.35 -16.34
N VAL A 232 6.61 -0.07 -17.09
CA VAL A 232 6.69 -0.28 -18.55
C VAL A 232 6.97 -1.75 -18.93
N SER A 233 6.49 -2.68 -18.10
CA SER A 233 6.69 -4.11 -18.27
C SER A 233 6.08 -4.60 -19.57
N LYS A 234 6.76 -5.54 -20.23
CA LYS A 234 6.28 -6.18 -21.46
C LYS A 234 5.84 -7.61 -21.18
N PHE A 235 4.79 -8.04 -21.83
CA PHE A 235 4.43 -9.46 -21.86
C PHE A 235 5.40 -10.22 -22.76
N VAL A 236 5.99 -11.27 -22.20
CA VAL A 236 6.73 -12.30 -22.93
C VAL A 236 5.89 -13.57 -22.92
N TYR A 237 6.05 -14.42 -23.94
CA TYR A 237 5.25 -15.64 -24.05
C TYR A 237 6.08 -16.83 -24.50
N LEU A 238 5.64 -18.01 -24.07
CA LEU A 238 6.15 -19.31 -24.53
C LEU A 238 5.06 -19.97 -25.37
N LYS A 239 5.44 -20.47 -26.54
CA LYS A 239 4.52 -21.13 -27.47
C LYS A 239 4.31 -22.59 -27.07
N ASP A 240 3.09 -23.08 -27.32
CA ASP A 240 2.76 -24.51 -27.38
C ASP A 240 3.15 -25.29 -26.10
N VAL A 241 3.00 -24.64 -24.94
CA VAL A 241 3.22 -25.25 -23.62
C VAL A 241 2.07 -26.22 -23.30
N PRO A 242 2.36 -27.47 -22.87
CA PRO A 242 1.33 -28.40 -22.43
C PRO A 242 0.45 -27.81 -21.31
N PHE A 243 -0.87 -27.85 -21.49
CA PHE A 243 -1.83 -27.25 -20.55
C PHE A 243 -1.66 -27.77 -19.10
N THR A 244 -1.41 -29.07 -18.96
CA THR A 244 -1.22 -29.73 -17.65
C THR A 244 0.02 -29.25 -16.89
N ALA A 245 1.01 -28.68 -17.59
CA ALA A 245 2.15 -28.02 -16.97
C ALA A 245 1.82 -26.55 -16.67
N ALA A 246 1.20 -25.85 -17.62
CA ALA A 246 0.90 -24.43 -17.51
C ALA A 246 -0.07 -24.11 -16.36
N GLU A 247 -1.10 -24.94 -16.16
CA GLU A 247 -2.11 -24.72 -15.10
C GLU A 247 -1.52 -24.80 -13.68
N LYS A 248 -0.39 -25.49 -13.49
CA LYS A 248 0.26 -25.66 -12.18
C LYS A 248 1.07 -24.44 -11.76
N VAL A 249 1.44 -23.57 -12.71
CA VAL A 249 2.33 -22.42 -12.46
C VAL A 249 1.72 -21.45 -11.45
N ILE A 250 0.42 -21.17 -11.56
CA ILE A 250 -0.24 -20.23 -10.65
C ILE A 250 -0.29 -20.74 -9.20
N THR A 251 -0.52 -22.04 -9.01
CA THR A 251 -0.50 -22.67 -7.69
C THR A 251 0.90 -22.57 -7.10
N LEU A 252 1.94 -22.81 -7.91
CA LEU A 252 3.32 -22.68 -7.47
C LEU A 252 3.64 -21.24 -7.04
N LEU A 253 3.31 -20.24 -7.86
CA LEU A 253 3.55 -18.82 -7.58
C LEU A 253 2.81 -18.35 -6.30
N ASN A 254 1.53 -18.70 -6.16
CA ASN A 254 0.72 -18.30 -5.01
C ASN A 254 0.97 -19.15 -3.75
N SER A 255 1.65 -20.29 -3.86
CA SER A 255 2.04 -21.10 -2.69
C SER A 255 3.28 -20.58 -1.98
N GLY A 256 4.02 -19.63 -2.58
CA GLY A 256 5.25 -19.09 -1.99
C GLY A 256 6.33 -20.15 -1.76
N GLY A 257 6.27 -21.28 -2.46
CA GLY A 257 6.97 -22.51 -2.09
C GLY A 257 8.50 -22.43 -2.08
N ASN A 258 9.12 -23.44 -1.44
CA ASN A 258 10.57 -23.60 -1.22
C ASN A 258 11.46 -23.41 -2.47
N ILE A 259 10.91 -23.60 -3.68
CA ILE A 259 11.62 -23.47 -4.96
C ILE A 259 12.17 -22.04 -5.18
N PHE A 260 11.48 -21.03 -4.67
CA PHE A 260 11.92 -19.64 -4.81
C PHE A 260 12.90 -19.23 -3.71
N LEU A 261 12.74 -19.78 -2.50
CA LEU A 261 13.69 -19.64 -1.39
C LEU A 261 15.07 -20.20 -1.74
N SER A 262 15.13 -21.35 -2.43
CA SER A 262 16.40 -21.95 -2.88
C SER A 262 17.10 -21.16 -4.01
N SER A 263 16.37 -20.23 -4.64
CA SER A 263 16.85 -19.47 -5.81
C SER A 263 17.17 -18.00 -5.48
N ASN A 264 17.15 -17.60 -4.19
CA ASN A 264 17.22 -16.20 -3.74
C ASN A 264 16.20 -15.27 -4.43
N LEU A 265 15.09 -15.83 -4.93
CA LEU A 265 14.01 -15.08 -5.54
C LEU A 265 12.99 -14.76 -4.45
N ASP A 266 13.05 -13.54 -3.92
CA ASP A 266 12.08 -13.09 -2.93
C ASP A 266 10.74 -12.73 -3.60
N LEU A 267 9.81 -13.67 -3.52
CA LEU A 267 8.44 -13.51 -4.04
C LEU A 267 7.65 -12.40 -3.33
N ASN A 268 8.10 -11.94 -2.17
CA ASN A 268 7.44 -10.82 -1.49
C ASN A 268 7.52 -9.53 -2.32
N ASN A 269 8.49 -9.40 -3.23
CA ASN A 269 8.59 -8.28 -4.17
C ASN A 269 7.54 -8.30 -5.29
N LEU A 270 6.83 -9.42 -5.46
CA LEU A 270 5.82 -9.57 -6.50
C LEU A 270 4.43 -9.13 -6.04
N ALA A 271 4.19 -9.05 -4.74
CA ALA A 271 2.98 -8.44 -4.18
C ALA A 271 3.17 -6.93 -3.93
N PRO A 272 2.09 -6.16 -3.72
CA PRO A 272 2.20 -4.82 -3.17
C PRO A 272 2.98 -4.82 -1.84
N PRO A 273 3.90 -3.86 -1.58
CA PRO A 273 4.75 -3.88 -0.38
C PRO A 273 3.99 -3.90 0.95
N GLU A 274 2.80 -3.31 0.99
CA GLU A 274 1.91 -3.36 2.15
C GLU A 274 1.49 -4.79 2.54
N HIS A 275 1.49 -5.75 1.60
CA HIS A 275 1.19 -7.15 1.88
C HIS A 275 2.30 -7.86 2.68
N LEU A 276 3.49 -7.25 2.79
CA LEU A 276 4.49 -7.68 3.77
C LEU A 276 3.96 -7.59 5.21
N SER A 277 3.05 -6.64 5.45
CA SER A 277 2.56 -6.30 6.79
C SER A 277 1.11 -6.73 7.03
N TYR A 278 0.24 -6.64 6.01
CA TYR A 278 -1.15 -7.06 6.12
C TYR A 278 -1.32 -8.52 5.68
N LYS A 279 -2.01 -9.32 6.51
CA LYS A 279 -2.24 -10.75 6.24
C LYS A 279 -3.62 -11.06 5.67
N THR A 280 -4.51 -10.06 5.60
CA THR A 280 -5.91 -10.19 5.16
C THR A 280 -6.38 -8.91 4.49
N ASP A 281 -7.41 -9.01 3.64
CA ASP A 281 -8.08 -7.85 3.04
C ASP A 281 -8.65 -6.91 4.11
N ILE A 282 -8.63 -5.61 3.82
CA ILE A 282 -9.21 -4.58 4.69
C ILE A 282 -10.63 -4.34 4.23
N LEU A 283 -11.55 -5.14 4.76
CA LEU A 283 -12.97 -4.93 4.53
C LEU A 283 -13.41 -3.69 5.31
N ALA A 284 -13.70 -2.61 4.59
CA ALA A 284 -14.29 -1.43 5.20
C ALA A 284 -15.63 -1.84 5.84
N PRO A 285 -15.90 -1.45 7.10
CA PRO A 285 -17.20 -1.71 7.71
C PRO A 285 -18.28 -1.06 6.85
N SER A 286 -19.37 -1.80 6.59
CA SER A 286 -20.54 -1.30 5.85
C SER A 286 -21.34 -0.25 6.63
N VAL A 287 -20.85 0.17 7.79
CA VAL A 287 -21.50 1.10 8.71
C VAL A 287 -20.83 2.47 8.57
N PRO A 288 -21.59 3.57 8.45
CA PRO A 288 -21.04 4.92 8.46
C PRO A 288 -20.09 5.14 9.66
N ILE A 289 -18.95 5.80 9.42
CA ILE A 289 -17.90 6.07 10.43
C ILE A 289 -18.45 6.72 11.70
N SER A 290 -19.58 7.44 11.59
CA SER A 290 -20.31 8.08 12.69
C SER A 290 -20.74 7.13 13.81
N ASP A 291 -20.88 5.83 13.54
CA ASP A 291 -21.47 4.86 14.48
C ASP A 291 -20.44 3.89 15.10
N LEU A 292 -19.14 4.06 14.85
CA LEU A 292 -18.10 3.18 15.39
C LEU A 292 -17.58 3.69 16.75
N PRO A 293 -17.72 2.94 17.85
CA PRO A 293 -17.09 3.29 19.11
C PRO A 293 -15.56 3.18 19.00
N PRO A 294 -14.78 4.04 19.70
CA PRO A 294 -13.33 4.03 19.63
C PRO A 294 -12.76 2.70 20.16
N LEU A 295 -11.90 2.06 19.35
CA LEU A 295 -11.14 0.88 19.74
C LEU A 295 -10.09 1.25 20.81
N PRO A 296 -9.90 0.40 21.85
CA PRO A 296 -8.79 0.60 22.79
C PRO A 296 -7.45 0.58 22.03
N ASN A 297 -6.64 1.63 22.20
CA ASN A 297 -5.34 1.86 21.55
C ASN A 297 -5.37 2.36 20.09
N ALA A 298 -6.54 2.69 19.52
CA ALA A 298 -6.60 3.42 18.25
C ALA A 298 -6.33 4.92 18.46
N GLN A 299 -5.72 5.56 17.46
CA GLN A 299 -5.63 7.02 17.41
C GLN A 299 -7.05 7.58 17.32
N TYR A 300 -7.46 8.39 18.30
CA TYR A 300 -8.75 9.08 18.26
C TYR A 300 -8.77 10.04 17.06
N PRO A 301 -9.83 10.01 16.22
CA PRO A 301 -10.08 11.10 15.29
C PRO A 301 -10.21 12.41 16.08
N LEU A 302 -9.78 13.53 15.48
CA LEU A 302 -9.88 14.85 16.08
C LEU A 302 -11.36 15.27 16.18
N PHE A 303 -12.03 14.87 17.25
CA PHE A 303 -13.33 15.41 17.63
C PHE A 303 -13.21 16.19 18.94
N SER A 304 -13.79 17.40 18.95
CA SER A 304 -14.14 18.08 20.19
C SER A 304 -15.19 17.23 20.93
N SER A 305 -14.93 16.94 22.19
CA SER A 305 -15.78 16.14 23.05
C SER A 305 -17.25 16.55 23.03
N SER A 306 -18.17 15.63 22.71
CA SER A 306 -19.43 15.46 23.44
C SER A 306 -20.22 14.22 22.98
N SER A 307 -20.76 13.53 23.99
CA SER A 307 -21.83 12.52 23.99
C SER A 307 -21.47 11.04 23.78
N SER A 308 -21.83 10.29 24.81
CA SER A 308 -21.78 8.83 24.97
C SER A 308 -22.97 8.17 24.28
N SER A 309 -22.73 7.08 23.57
CA SER A 309 -23.78 6.12 23.20
C SER A 309 -23.21 4.70 23.27
N THR A 310 -23.84 3.87 24.10
CA THR A 310 -23.56 2.46 24.28
C THR A 310 -24.45 1.63 23.37
N ASN A 311 -23.89 1.03 22.32
CA ASN A 311 -24.38 -0.22 21.75
C ASN A 311 -23.23 -0.91 21.00
N LYS A 312 -22.99 -2.19 21.30
CA LYS A 312 -21.95 -3.01 20.66
C LYS A 312 -22.57 -3.81 19.51
N PRO A 313 -22.22 -3.57 18.24
CA PRO A 313 -22.47 -4.53 17.19
C PRO A 313 -21.40 -5.62 17.23
N ASN A 314 -21.85 -6.86 17.03
CA ASN A 314 -21.03 -8.07 17.00
C ASN A 314 -20.30 -8.13 15.64
N LEU A 315 -19.00 -7.79 15.62
CA LEU A 315 -18.13 -7.97 14.46
C LEU A 315 -17.65 -9.43 14.45
N SER A 316 -18.41 -10.30 13.79
CA SER A 316 -17.91 -11.62 13.39
C SER A 316 -16.83 -11.42 12.31
N LEU A 317 -15.58 -11.50 12.73
CA LEU A 317 -14.40 -11.58 11.89
C LEU A 317 -14.41 -12.94 11.15
N VAL A 318 -14.91 -12.95 9.92
CA VAL A 318 -14.77 -14.11 9.02
C VAL A 318 -13.50 -13.89 8.21
N ILE A 319 -12.52 -14.78 8.39
CA ILE A 319 -11.19 -14.72 7.78
C ILE A 319 -11.18 -15.60 6.52
N PRO A 320 -11.08 -15.05 5.30
CA PRO A 320 -10.55 -15.80 4.17
C PRO A 320 -9.02 -15.65 4.11
N PRO A 321 -8.25 -16.75 3.95
CA PRO A 321 -6.81 -16.66 3.71
C PRO A 321 -6.53 -16.68 2.20
N ARG A 322 -5.84 -15.66 1.66
CA ARG A 322 -4.59 -15.81 0.86
C ARG A 322 -4.13 -14.48 0.22
N THR A 323 -2.83 -14.23 0.37
CA THR A 323 -1.99 -13.30 -0.38
C THR A 323 -1.87 -13.75 -1.83
N MET A 324 -2.74 -13.26 -2.72
CA MET A 324 -2.55 -13.44 -4.16
C MET A 324 -1.31 -12.65 -4.59
N VAL A 325 -0.23 -13.35 -4.93
CA VAL A 325 1.03 -12.75 -5.43
C VAL A 325 0.99 -12.67 -6.95
N ALA A 326 0.34 -13.66 -7.59
CA ALA A 326 0.15 -13.72 -9.02
C ALA A 326 -1.33 -13.89 -9.36
N LEU A 327 -1.76 -13.15 -10.38
CA LEU A 327 -3.05 -13.25 -11.06
C LEU A 327 -2.85 -14.07 -12.34
N MET A 328 -3.68 -15.10 -12.54
CA MET A 328 -3.72 -15.89 -13.77
C MET A 328 -5.07 -15.73 -14.45
N VAL A 329 -5.04 -15.47 -15.75
CA VAL A 329 -6.21 -15.40 -16.61
C VAL A 329 -6.07 -16.46 -17.69
N MET A 330 -7.06 -17.33 -17.80
CA MET A 330 -7.15 -18.26 -18.92
C MET A 330 -8.09 -17.67 -19.97
N ILE A 331 -7.54 -17.25 -21.10
CA ILE A 331 -8.31 -16.80 -22.25
C ILE A 331 -8.60 -18.03 -23.11
N ARG A 332 -9.79 -18.59 -22.91
CA ARG A 332 -10.36 -19.56 -23.84
C ARG A 332 -11.16 -18.80 -24.89
N PHE A 333 -10.65 -18.71 -26.10
CA PHE A 333 -11.53 -18.57 -27.25
C PHE A 333 -12.27 -19.89 -27.39
N ILE A 334 -13.45 -19.98 -26.80
CA ILE A 334 -14.40 -21.02 -27.18
C ILE A 334 -14.75 -20.65 -28.63
N PRO A 335 -14.34 -21.41 -29.66
CA PRO A 335 -15.03 -21.28 -30.94
C PRO A 335 -16.48 -21.56 -30.58
N LEU A 336 -17.39 -20.61 -30.81
CA LEU A 336 -18.81 -20.77 -30.46
C LEU A 336 -19.19 -22.23 -30.73
N SER A 337 -19.39 -23.01 -29.66
CA SER A 337 -19.77 -24.39 -29.84
C SER A 337 -21.07 -24.37 -30.63
N LEU A 338 -21.24 -25.31 -31.55
CA LEU A 338 -22.43 -25.41 -32.41
C LEU A 338 -23.78 -25.38 -31.65
N SER A 339 -23.77 -25.48 -30.31
CA SER A 339 -24.92 -25.27 -29.43
C SER A 339 -25.45 -23.83 -29.37
N THR A 340 -24.66 -22.79 -29.70
CA THR A 340 -25.15 -21.39 -29.74
C THR A 340 -25.61 -20.96 -31.14
N VAL A 341 -25.37 -21.80 -32.16
CA VAL A 341 -25.81 -21.56 -33.55
C VAL A 341 -27.26 -22.03 -33.78
N TYR A 342 -27.75 -22.96 -32.95
CA TYR A 342 -29.12 -23.51 -33.09
C TYR A 342 -30.26 -22.49 -32.91
N PRO A 343 -30.24 -21.54 -31.93
CA PRO A 343 -31.33 -20.57 -31.80
C PRO A 343 -31.27 -19.42 -32.82
N ILE A 344 -30.14 -19.21 -33.51
CA ILE A 344 -29.99 -18.18 -34.55
C ILE A 344 -30.37 -18.73 -35.94
N VAL A 345 -29.97 -19.96 -36.26
CA VAL A 345 -30.36 -20.62 -37.51
C VAL A 345 -31.86 -20.96 -37.53
N LEU A 346 -32.47 -21.30 -36.38
CA LEU A 346 -33.92 -21.53 -36.30
C LEU A 346 -34.74 -20.23 -36.43
N LYS A 347 -34.21 -19.08 -35.96
CA LYS A 347 -34.84 -17.77 -36.17
C LYS A 347 -34.74 -17.30 -37.62
N LEU A 348 -33.64 -17.55 -38.31
CA LEU A 348 -33.49 -17.25 -39.74
C LEU A 348 -34.33 -18.19 -40.61
N ALA A 349 -34.43 -19.49 -40.28
CA ALA A 349 -35.29 -20.44 -40.99
C ALA A 349 -36.79 -20.13 -40.83
N LEU A 350 -37.25 -19.65 -39.66
CA LEU A 350 -38.64 -19.21 -39.49
C LEU A 350 -38.97 -17.94 -40.28
N ILE A 351 -38.01 -17.01 -40.44
CA ILE A 351 -38.21 -15.80 -41.25
C ILE A 351 -38.27 -16.15 -42.76
N SER A 352 -37.49 -17.14 -43.20
CA SER A 352 -37.55 -17.64 -44.59
C SER A 352 -38.83 -18.44 -44.90
N LEU A 353 -39.41 -19.15 -43.93
CA LEU A 353 -40.68 -19.87 -44.13
C LEU A 353 -41.93 -18.96 -44.09
N LEU A 354 -41.86 -17.80 -43.44
CA LEU A 354 -42.95 -16.81 -43.46
C LEU A 354 -42.97 -15.92 -44.72
N HIS A 355 -41.89 -15.89 -45.50
CA HIS A 355 -41.82 -15.14 -46.78
C HIS A 355 -42.14 -16.00 -48.03
N ILE A 356 -42.43 -17.30 -47.89
CA ILE A 356 -42.73 -18.20 -49.02
C ILE A 356 -44.25 -18.46 -49.20
N ARG A 357 -45.13 -17.84 -48.41
CA ARG A 357 -46.60 -18.02 -48.53
C ARG A 357 -47.39 -16.92 -49.25
N THR A 358 -46.75 -15.94 -49.89
CA THR A 358 -47.45 -14.83 -50.57
C THR A 358 -46.96 -14.51 -51.98
N LEU A 359 -46.57 -15.52 -52.77
CA LEU A 359 -46.38 -15.34 -54.21
C LEU A 359 -46.76 -16.58 -55.02
N LYS A 360 -48.04 -16.66 -55.42
CA LYS A 360 -48.56 -17.11 -56.74
C LYS A 360 -50.07 -17.32 -56.67
N LEU A 361 -50.84 -16.46 -57.34
CA LEU A 361 -51.87 -16.83 -58.33
C LEU A 361 -52.47 -15.55 -58.95
N SER A 362 -51.97 -15.18 -60.13
CA SER A 362 -52.74 -14.49 -61.16
C SER A 362 -52.45 -15.19 -62.48
N ILE A 363 -53.44 -15.94 -62.95
CA ILE A 363 -53.82 -16.00 -64.36
C ILE A 363 -55.21 -15.38 -64.41
#